data_AF-A0A2T1EDY6-F1
#
_entry.id   AF-A0A2T1EDY6-F1
#
_cell.length_a   1.000
_cell.length_b   1.000
_cell.length_c   1.000
_cell.angle_alpha   90.00
_cell.angle_beta   90.00
_cell.angle_gamma   90.00
#
_symmetry.space_group_name_H-M   'P 1'
#
loop_
_entity.id
_entity.type
_entity.pdbx_description
1 polymer ?
#
loop_
_entity_poly.entity_id
_entity_poly.type
_entity_poly.pdbx_seq_one_letter_code
_entity_poly.pdbx_strand_id
1 'polypeptide(L)'
;MTEHTLKTIRDTFFKQRLVLDTNLLDSEKHMIQADTTFPIQGYLQVVDHLRFTLKERSIANCNTWYACVDDIQLLRNGQVLHDLQSSAQKGHGTSELCRRPPIIWDPSPNFSSRNGTPIRRIILHCTTIDLVTSVLNWFHHPESHVSAHYVVARDGKIYHMVRDADKAWHAYGENADSIGIEHVANVHEHLSPPQEQAAITLIKWLMSEYKIPPYAITGHRFSPSHQEDTTCPHHLFGDETEAALRAWVTKNLS
;
A
#
# COMPACT_ATOMS: atom_id res chain seq x y z
N MET A 1 14.91 -21.18 25.08
CA MET A 1 14.78 -19.72 24.84
C MET A 1 13.96 -19.54 23.58
N THR A 2 12.99 -18.62 23.55
CA THR A 2 12.24 -18.31 22.32
C THR A 2 13.15 -17.64 21.31
N GLU A 3 13.29 -18.26 20.13
CA GLU A 3 14.07 -17.71 19.03
C GLU A 3 13.17 -16.91 18.11
N HIS A 4 13.57 -15.66 17.83
CA HIS A 4 12.92 -14.82 16.84
C HIS A 4 13.87 -14.63 15.66
N THR A 5 13.36 -14.88 14.46
CA THR A 5 14.07 -14.62 13.22
C THR A 5 13.24 -13.72 12.32
N LEU A 6 13.94 -12.97 11.47
CA LEU A 6 13.36 -12.20 10.38
C LEU A 6 13.80 -12.86 9.08
N LYS A 7 12.84 -13.27 8.26
CA LYS A 7 13.07 -13.84 6.93
C LYS A 7 12.65 -12.85 5.87
N THR A 8 13.50 -12.56 4.91
CA THR A 8 13.09 -11.85 3.69
C THR A 8 12.31 -12.81 2.80
N ILE A 9 11.13 -12.41 2.33
CA ILE A 9 10.33 -13.15 1.35
C ILE A 9 10.47 -12.56 -0.06
N ARG A 10 11.13 -11.41 -0.18
CA ARG A 10 11.46 -10.71 -1.43
C ARG A 10 12.80 -10.00 -1.27
N ASP A 11 13.41 -9.63 -2.39
CA ASP A 11 14.54 -8.71 -2.39
C ASP A 11 14.10 -7.37 -1.78
N THR A 12 14.87 -6.88 -0.80
CA THR A 12 14.51 -5.69 -0.05
C THR A 12 15.74 -4.97 0.48
N PHE A 13 15.63 -3.66 0.68
CA PHE A 13 16.66 -2.89 1.34
C PHE A 13 16.46 -2.91 2.85
N PHE A 14 17.51 -3.27 3.58
CA PHE A 14 17.65 -2.92 4.99
C PHE A 14 18.21 -1.51 5.06
N LYS A 15 17.48 -0.62 5.73
CA LYS A 15 17.80 0.82 5.82
C LYS A 15 18.19 1.16 7.25
N GLN A 16 19.20 2.01 7.46
CA GLN A 16 19.56 2.47 8.81
C GLN A 16 18.58 3.53 9.35
N ARG A 17 17.85 4.19 8.45
CA ARG A 17 16.91 5.25 8.77
C ARG A 17 15.66 5.11 7.93
N LEU A 18 14.53 5.56 8.48
CA LEU A 18 13.24 5.65 7.79
C LEU A 18 13.18 6.91 6.92
N VAL A 19 14.04 6.97 5.89
CA VAL A 19 14.05 8.01 4.86
C VAL A 19 14.13 7.34 3.49
N LEU A 20 13.79 8.09 2.43
CA LEU A 20 13.85 7.57 1.06
C LEU A 20 15.23 7.02 0.69
N ASP A 21 15.25 6.05 -0.22
CA ASP A 21 16.50 5.46 -0.74
C ASP A 21 17.39 6.46 -1.47
N THR A 22 16.82 7.52 -2.03
CA THR A 22 17.56 8.64 -2.66
C THR A 22 18.19 9.58 -1.64
N ASN A 23 17.71 9.56 -0.40
CA ASN A 23 18.19 10.38 0.71
C ASN A 23 19.06 9.56 1.68
N LEU A 24 19.21 8.26 1.42
CA LEU A 24 20.17 7.39 2.07
C LEU A 24 21.44 7.36 1.22
N LEU A 25 22.58 7.53 1.86
CA LEU A 25 23.84 7.15 1.25
C LEU A 25 23.80 5.65 0.94
N ASP A 26 24.52 5.20 -0.09
CA ASP A 26 24.60 3.76 -0.41
C ASP A 26 25.16 2.94 0.77
N SER A 27 25.92 3.58 1.68
CA SER A 27 26.37 2.97 2.93
C SER A 27 25.27 2.77 3.98
N GLU A 28 24.13 3.47 3.86
CA GLU A 28 23.03 3.45 4.83
C GLU A 28 21.88 2.51 4.42
N LYS A 29 21.95 1.91 3.22
CA LYS A 29 21.00 0.90 2.73
C LYS A 29 21.75 -0.32 2.23
N HIS A 30 21.26 -1.50 2.55
CA HIS A 30 21.87 -2.77 2.12
C HIS A 30 20.82 -3.63 1.46
N MET A 31 21.06 -4.00 0.19
CA MET A 31 20.19 -4.93 -0.52
C MET A 31 20.33 -6.32 0.08
N ILE A 32 19.20 -6.91 0.45
CA ILE A 32 19.10 -8.26 0.98
C ILE A 32 18.24 -9.07 0.02
N GLN A 33 18.76 -10.23 -0.38
CA GLN A 33 18.07 -11.14 -1.28
C GLN A 33 16.89 -11.82 -0.58
N ALA A 34 15.87 -12.21 -1.35
CA ALA A 34 14.78 -13.05 -0.89
C ALA A 34 15.30 -14.36 -0.25
N ASP A 35 14.49 -14.95 0.62
CA ASP A 35 14.77 -16.21 1.33
C ASP A 35 15.96 -16.15 2.30
N THR A 36 16.42 -14.95 2.69
CA THR A 36 17.49 -14.76 3.67
C THR A 36 16.91 -14.63 5.08
N THR A 37 17.44 -15.38 6.05
CA THR A 37 16.94 -15.39 7.44
C THR A 37 17.99 -14.85 8.41
N PHE A 38 17.57 -13.98 9.33
CA PHE A 38 18.41 -13.34 10.32
C PHE A 38 17.89 -13.57 11.74
N PRO A 39 18.75 -13.94 12.71
CA PRO A 39 18.38 -13.92 14.12
C PRO A 39 18.25 -12.47 14.61
N ILE A 40 17.13 -12.16 15.28
CA ILE A 40 16.86 -10.82 15.81
C ILE A 40 16.73 -10.85 17.33
N GLN A 41 17.20 -9.78 17.97
CA GLN A 41 17.08 -9.55 19.41
C GLN A 41 15.78 -8.82 19.77
N GLY A 42 15.24 -8.01 18.86
CA GLY A 42 14.01 -7.26 19.07
C GLY A 42 13.51 -6.58 17.79
N TYR A 43 12.25 -6.15 17.81
CA TYR A 43 11.61 -5.45 16.70
C TYR A 43 10.50 -4.52 17.19
N LEU A 44 10.14 -3.55 16.36
CA LEU A 44 9.06 -2.59 16.55
C LEU A 44 8.50 -2.23 15.17
N GLN A 45 7.19 -2.40 14.96
CA GLN A 45 6.55 -1.94 13.74
C GLN A 45 6.44 -0.40 13.76
N VAL A 46 6.80 0.23 12.64
CA VAL A 46 6.76 1.68 12.42
C VAL A 46 6.20 1.92 11.03
N VAL A 47 4.91 2.29 10.97
CA VAL A 47 4.18 2.51 9.72
C VAL A 47 4.25 1.26 8.81
N ASP A 48 4.83 1.40 7.62
CA ASP A 48 5.05 0.38 6.59
C ASP A 48 6.40 -0.35 6.70
N HIS A 49 7.17 -0.08 7.77
CA HIS A 49 8.45 -0.73 8.04
C HIS A 49 8.46 -1.41 9.40
N LEU A 50 9.30 -2.44 9.51
CA LEU A 50 9.71 -3.00 10.78
C LEU A 50 11.09 -2.45 11.13
N ARG A 51 11.21 -1.77 12.26
CA ARG A 51 12.51 -1.56 12.89
C ARG A 51 12.89 -2.84 13.63
N PHE A 52 14.07 -3.39 13.39
CA PHE A 52 14.56 -4.57 14.08
C PHE A 52 16.02 -4.44 14.47
N THR A 53 16.43 -5.23 15.46
CA THR A 53 17.81 -5.35 15.92
C THR A 53 18.31 -6.76 15.65
N LEU A 54 19.31 -6.90 14.78
CA LEU A 54 20.02 -8.15 14.54
C LEU A 54 20.77 -8.59 15.80
N LYS A 55 20.81 -9.89 16.06
CA LYS A 55 21.55 -10.46 17.19
C LYS A 55 23.07 -10.27 17.04
N GLU A 56 23.54 -10.23 15.80
CA GLU A 56 24.94 -10.02 15.43
C GLU A 56 25.05 -8.83 14.47
N ARG A 57 26.19 -8.15 14.45
CA ARG A 57 26.47 -7.04 13.51
C ARG A 57 26.87 -7.58 12.14
N SER A 58 26.07 -8.50 11.61
CA SER A 58 26.38 -9.27 10.39
C SER A 58 26.30 -8.44 9.10
N ILE A 59 25.67 -7.26 9.14
CA ILE A 59 25.53 -6.36 8.00
C ILE A 59 26.14 -5.01 8.38
N ALA A 60 27.12 -4.56 7.60
CA ALA A 60 27.72 -3.21 7.70
C ALA A 60 28.16 -2.78 9.12
N ASN A 61 28.52 -3.73 9.99
CA ASN A 61 28.80 -3.48 11.41
C ASN A 61 27.67 -2.75 12.18
N CYS A 62 26.43 -2.77 11.68
CA CYS A 62 25.24 -2.20 12.30
C CYS A 62 24.28 -3.31 12.73
N ASN A 63 23.61 -3.12 13.87
CA ASN A 63 22.60 -4.06 14.35
C ASN A 63 21.17 -3.57 14.16
N THR A 64 20.93 -2.26 14.04
CA THR A 64 19.58 -1.71 13.93
C THR A 64 19.25 -1.36 12.48
N TRP A 65 18.15 -1.90 11.98
CA TRP A 65 17.73 -1.77 10.60
C TRP A 65 16.22 -1.58 10.51
N TYR A 66 15.79 -1.06 9.37
CA TYR A 66 14.41 -0.95 8.93
C TYR A 66 14.24 -1.76 7.66
N ALA A 67 13.18 -2.56 7.56
CA ALA A 67 12.79 -3.26 6.34
C ALA A 67 11.30 -3.09 6.11
N CYS A 68 10.88 -3.03 4.84
CA CYS A 68 9.47 -2.92 4.50
C CYS A 68 8.72 -4.16 4.99
N VAL A 69 7.59 -3.97 5.68
CA VAL A 69 6.80 -5.08 6.26
C VAL A 69 6.26 -6.04 5.19
N ASP A 70 6.16 -5.59 3.94
CA ASP A 70 5.71 -6.41 2.81
C ASP A 70 6.76 -7.38 2.27
N ASP A 71 8.03 -7.18 2.60
CA ASP A 71 9.13 -8.00 2.09
C ASP A 71 9.67 -8.99 3.12
N ILE A 72 9.13 -8.99 4.33
CA ILE A 72 9.66 -9.76 5.44
C ILE A 72 8.57 -10.57 6.13
N GLN A 73 8.99 -11.66 6.78
CA GLN A 73 8.20 -12.41 7.73
C GLN A 73 8.97 -12.48 9.04
N LEU A 74 8.28 -12.24 10.16
CA LEU A 74 8.82 -12.62 11.45
C LEU A 74 8.45 -14.05 11.76
N LEU A 75 9.40 -14.81 12.30
CA LEU A 75 9.18 -16.16 12.76
C LEU A 75 9.51 -16.25 14.24
N ARG A 76 8.69 -17.01 14.96
CA ARG A 76 8.95 -17.42 16.34
C ARG A 76 9.09 -18.93 16.37
N ASN A 77 10.28 -19.41 16.73
CA ASN A 77 10.62 -20.84 16.70
C ASN A 77 10.30 -21.49 15.33
N GLY A 78 10.56 -20.77 14.23
CA GLY A 78 10.30 -21.25 12.86
C GLY A 78 8.85 -21.16 12.38
N GLN A 79 7.91 -20.68 13.19
CA GLN A 79 6.53 -20.44 12.77
C GLN A 79 6.30 -18.97 12.44
N VAL A 80 5.65 -18.68 11.32
CA VAL A 80 5.31 -17.31 10.90
C VAL A 80 4.43 -16.65 11.96
N LEU A 81 4.88 -15.52 12.47
CA LEU A 81 4.06 -14.61 13.25
C LEU A 81 3.16 -13.86 12.28
N HIS A 82 1.91 -14.30 12.15
CA HIS A 82 0.89 -13.70 11.28
C HIS A 82 0.54 -12.25 11.65
N ASP A 83 1.03 -11.76 12.78
CA ASP A 83 0.48 -10.63 13.51
C ASP A 83 1.55 -9.59 13.87
N LEU A 84 2.43 -9.29 12.91
CA LEU A 84 3.31 -8.12 12.99
C LEU A 84 2.52 -6.85 13.36
N GLN A 85 1.28 -6.76 12.87
CA GLN A 85 0.34 -5.65 13.05
C GLN A 85 -0.39 -5.61 14.41
N SER A 86 -0.35 -6.67 15.24
CA SER A 86 -1.13 -6.75 16.49
C SER A 86 -0.33 -6.62 17.78
N SER A 87 1.00 -6.44 17.69
CA SER A 87 1.87 -6.37 18.88
C SER A 87 2.06 -4.96 19.48
N ALA A 88 1.23 -3.99 19.08
CA ALA A 88 1.08 -2.73 19.80
C ALA A 88 0.25 -2.95 21.08
N GLN A 89 0.92 -3.34 22.16
CA GLN A 89 0.48 -3.33 23.57
C GLN A 89 -0.91 -3.91 23.92
N LYS A 90 -0.93 -4.88 24.85
CA LYS A 90 -2.09 -5.15 25.72
C LYS A 90 -2.38 -3.92 26.58
N GLY A 91 -3.12 -2.97 26.03
CA GLY A 91 -3.80 -1.88 26.72
C GLY A 91 -5.25 -1.86 26.27
N HIS A 92 -6.18 -1.75 27.22
CA HIS A 92 -7.62 -1.70 27.00
C HIS A 92 -8.04 -0.68 25.92
N GLY A 93 -8.84 -1.11 24.93
CA GLY A 93 -9.69 -0.24 24.11
C GLY A 93 -9.41 -0.23 22.61
N THR A 94 -10.28 -0.92 21.85
CA THR A 94 -10.61 -0.75 20.41
C THR A 94 -9.48 -0.79 19.37
N SER A 95 -9.35 -1.91 18.62
CA SER A 95 -9.30 -1.89 17.14
C SER A 95 -9.22 -3.31 16.52
N GLU A 96 -10.34 -4.01 16.36
CA GLU A 96 -10.44 -5.00 15.27
C GLU A 96 -10.66 -4.31 13.90
N LEU A 97 -10.94 -3.00 13.88
CA LEU A 97 -11.57 -2.30 12.76
C LEU A 97 -10.61 -1.77 11.66
N CYS A 98 -9.29 -1.91 11.80
CA CYS A 98 -8.32 -1.39 10.81
C CYS A 98 -7.17 -2.38 10.57
N ARG A 99 -7.46 -3.67 10.46
CA ARG A 99 -6.47 -4.64 9.98
C ARG A 99 -6.26 -4.46 8.49
N ARG A 100 -5.00 -4.58 8.03
CA ARG A 100 -4.70 -4.59 6.60
C ARG A 100 -5.43 -5.76 5.93
N PRO A 101 -6.14 -5.55 4.82
CA PRO A 101 -6.81 -6.65 4.15
C PRO A 101 -5.79 -7.62 3.54
N PRO A 102 -6.19 -8.87 3.23
CA PRO A 102 -5.38 -9.76 2.41
C PRO A 102 -5.06 -9.09 1.07
N ILE A 103 -3.77 -9.01 0.74
CA ILE A 103 -3.27 -8.42 -0.50
C ILE A 103 -2.42 -9.40 -1.28
N ILE A 104 -2.53 -9.34 -2.60
CA ILE A 104 -1.70 -10.07 -3.56
C ILE A 104 -0.68 -9.09 -4.10
N TRP A 105 0.61 -9.35 -3.86
CA TRP A 105 1.66 -8.54 -4.46
C TRP A 105 1.85 -8.92 -5.92
N ASP A 106 1.70 -7.94 -6.82
CA ASP A 106 1.82 -8.12 -8.27
C ASP A 106 2.49 -6.86 -8.86
N PRO A 107 3.83 -6.73 -8.76
CA PRO A 107 4.51 -5.45 -8.88
C PRO A 107 4.47 -4.87 -10.30
N SER A 108 4.06 -3.60 -10.40
CA SER A 108 4.28 -2.78 -11.59
C SER A 108 5.70 -2.18 -11.58
N PRO A 109 6.43 -2.15 -12.71
CA PRO A 109 7.68 -1.40 -12.84
C PRO A 109 7.47 0.12 -12.97
N ASN A 110 6.24 0.58 -13.16
CA ASN A 110 5.90 1.97 -13.46
C ASN A 110 5.73 2.78 -12.18
N PHE A 111 6.83 3.10 -11.52
CA PHE A 111 6.81 3.95 -10.34
C PHE A 111 8.08 4.79 -10.26
N SER A 112 8.09 5.72 -9.32
CA SER A 112 9.25 6.54 -9.02
C SER A 112 9.20 6.97 -7.56
N SER A 113 10.24 7.63 -7.06
CA SER A 113 10.21 8.17 -5.70
C SER A 113 9.11 9.24 -5.52
N ARG A 114 8.46 9.27 -4.34
CA ARG A 114 7.61 10.40 -3.89
C ARG A 114 8.41 11.63 -3.47
N ASN A 115 9.74 11.54 -3.45
CA ASN A 115 10.64 12.61 -2.99
C ASN A 115 10.32 13.12 -1.56
N GLY A 116 9.90 12.21 -0.67
CA GLY A 116 9.63 12.50 0.74
C GLY A 116 8.26 13.11 0.97
N THR A 117 7.47 13.27 -0.09
CA THR A 117 6.12 13.80 -0.03
C THR A 117 5.23 12.85 0.78
N PRO A 118 4.61 13.32 1.88
CA PRO A 118 3.73 12.47 2.67
C PRO A 118 2.44 12.16 1.91
N ILE A 119 1.95 10.94 2.08
CA ILE A 119 0.63 10.52 1.61
C ILE A 119 -0.43 11.30 2.40
N ARG A 120 -1.30 12.00 1.70
CA ARG A 120 -2.33 12.85 2.30
C ARG A 120 -3.75 12.59 1.78
N ARG A 121 -3.89 11.75 0.74
CA ARG A 121 -5.17 11.50 0.08
C ARG A 121 -5.23 10.14 -0.61
N ILE A 122 -6.44 9.72 -0.94
CA ILE A 122 -6.72 8.55 -1.77
C ILE A 122 -7.48 9.01 -3.01
N ILE A 123 -7.06 8.54 -4.19
CA ILE A 123 -7.76 8.79 -5.44
C ILE A 123 -8.37 7.49 -5.93
N LEU A 124 -9.69 7.49 -6.09
CA LEU A 124 -10.49 6.37 -6.55
C LEU A 124 -10.64 6.43 -8.07
N HIS A 125 -10.37 5.30 -8.71
CA HIS A 125 -10.43 5.14 -10.15
C HIS A 125 -11.32 3.99 -10.56
N CYS A 126 -11.80 4.07 -11.80
CA CYS A 126 -12.42 2.98 -12.53
C CYS A 126 -11.54 2.67 -13.74
N THR A 127 -11.17 1.40 -13.90
CA THR A 127 -10.26 0.96 -14.97
C THR A 127 -10.90 1.01 -16.36
N THR A 128 -12.23 1.04 -16.46
CA THR A 128 -13.01 0.91 -17.71
C THR A 128 -12.78 -0.41 -18.43
N ILE A 129 -12.33 -1.43 -17.69
CA ILE A 129 -11.93 -2.75 -18.20
C ILE A 129 -12.63 -3.83 -17.36
N ASP A 130 -13.18 -4.86 -18.03
CA ASP A 130 -13.89 -5.99 -17.41
C ASP A 130 -12.98 -6.95 -16.64
N LEU A 131 -11.79 -7.22 -17.18
CA LEU A 131 -10.92 -8.28 -16.72
C LEU A 131 -9.73 -7.74 -15.95
N VAL A 132 -9.61 -8.15 -14.68
CA VAL A 132 -8.46 -7.78 -13.83
C VAL A 132 -7.13 -8.15 -14.48
N THR A 133 -7.04 -9.30 -15.15
CA THR A 133 -5.82 -9.74 -15.85
C THR A 133 -5.38 -8.76 -16.94
N SER A 134 -6.32 -8.08 -17.60
CA SER A 134 -5.98 -7.07 -18.61
C SER A 134 -5.38 -5.82 -17.98
N VAL A 135 -5.92 -5.39 -16.83
CA VAL A 135 -5.41 -4.26 -16.04
C VAL A 135 -4.00 -4.57 -15.53
N LEU A 136 -3.80 -5.74 -14.91
CA LEU A 136 -2.51 -6.17 -14.37
C LEU A 136 -1.45 -6.25 -15.48
N ASN A 137 -1.78 -6.89 -16.61
CA ASN A 137 -0.87 -6.98 -17.77
C ASN A 137 -0.45 -5.61 -18.30
N TRP A 138 -1.38 -4.64 -18.33
CA TRP A 138 -1.08 -3.27 -18.77
C TRP A 138 -0.12 -2.57 -17.80
N PHE A 139 -0.34 -2.72 -16.50
CA PHE A 139 0.51 -2.15 -15.46
C PHE A 139 1.88 -2.85 -15.35
N HIS A 140 2.02 -4.09 -15.80
CA HIS A 140 3.31 -4.77 -15.91
C HIS A 140 4.17 -4.25 -17.07
N HIS A 141 3.59 -3.57 -18.07
CA HIS A 141 4.30 -3.12 -19.24
C HIS A 141 5.00 -1.76 -18.99
N PRO A 142 6.34 -1.65 -19.06
CA PRO A 142 7.04 -0.38 -18.80
C PRO A 142 6.63 0.76 -19.73
N GLU A 143 6.35 0.45 -21.00
CA GLU A 143 5.91 1.45 -22.00
C GLU A 143 4.50 1.99 -21.75
N SER A 144 3.73 1.43 -20.81
CA SER A 144 2.41 1.98 -20.51
C SER A 144 2.51 3.31 -19.74
N HIS A 145 3.61 3.53 -19.02
CA HIS A 145 3.85 4.71 -18.20
C HIS A 145 2.69 5.06 -17.24
N VAL A 146 1.92 4.05 -16.83
CA VAL A 146 0.82 4.17 -15.88
C VAL A 146 0.82 3.02 -14.88
N SER A 147 0.32 3.30 -13.68
CA SER A 147 0.15 2.33 -12.60
C SER A 147 -0.73 2.91 -11.50
N ALA A 148 -1.23 2.05 -10.61
CA ALA A 148 -1.84 2.45 -9.34
C ALA A 148 -1.15 1.72 -8.19
N HIS A 149 -1.44 2.10 -6.94
CA HIS A 149 -0.91 1.34 -5.80
C HIS A 149 -1.70 0.06 -5.62
N TYR A 150 -3.02 0.15 -5.77
CA TYR A 150 -3.92 -0.98 -5.58
C TYR A 150 -4.86 -1.16 -6.77
N VAL A 151 -5.16 -2.40 -7.12
CA VAL A 151 -6.26 -2.80 -8.01
C VAL A 151 -7.22 -3.68 -7.23
N VAL A 152 -8.50 -3.33 -7.17
CA VAL A 152 -9.56 -4.11 -6.53
C VAL A 152 -10.41 -4.77 -7.61
N ALA A 153 -10.32 -6.09 -7.69
CA ALA A 153 -11.08 -6.89 -8.65
C ALA A 153 -12.57 -6.99 -8.29
N ARG A 154 -13.40 -7.34 -9.28
CA ARG A 154 -14.85 -7.56 -9.09
C ARG A 154 -15.18 -8.65 -8.07
N ASP A 155 -14.26 -9.57 -7.77
CA ASP A 155 -14.43 -10.64 -6.77
C ASP A 155 -13.89 -10.26 -5.38
N GLY A 156 -13.42 -9.02 -5.18
CA GLY A 156 -12.89 -8.53 -3.92
C GLY A 156 -11.41 -8.81 -3.67
N LYS A 157 -10.69 -9.45 -4.61
CA LYS A 157 -9.22 -9.55 -4.51
C LYS A 157 -8.59 -8.18 -4.65
N ILE A 158 -7.60 -7.92 -3.79
CA ILE A 158 -6.80 -6.68 -3.81
C ILE A 158 -5.40 -7.04 -4.28
N TYR A 159 -4.99 -6.44 -5.38
CA TYR A 159 -3.62 -6.51 -5.90
C TYR A 159 -2.88 -5.24 -5.48
N HIS A 160 -1.71 -5.40 -4.88
CA HIS A 160 -0.81 -4.32 -4.49
C HIS A 160 0.30 -4.27 -5.55
N MET A 161 0.29 -3.23 -6.37
CA MET A 161 1.10 -3.09 -7.58
C MET A 161 2.32 -2.19 -7.37
N VAL A 162 2.16 -1.13 -6.59
CA VAL A 162 3.24 -0.18 -6.25
C VAL A 162 3.19 0.03 -4.76
N ARG A 163 4.36 -0.06 -4.10
CA ARG A 163 4.49 0.18 -2.66
C ARG A 163 3.94 1.55 -2.30
N ASP A 164 3.24 1.66 -1.18
CA ASP A 164 2.71 2.95 -0.72
C ASP A 164 3.78 4.05 -0.63
N ALA A 165 5.00 3.71 -0.19
CA ALA A 165 6.15 4.64 -0.09
C ALA A 165 6.63 5.17 -1.46
N ASP A 166 6.32 4.48 -2.54
CA ASP A 166 6.64 4.85 -3.90
C ASP A 166 5.48 5.59 -4.57
N LYS A 167 5.81 6.39 -5.58
CA LYS A 167 4.85 7.16 -6.37
C LYS A 167 4.42 6.34 -7.59
N ALA A 168 3.23 5.76 -7.53
CA ALA A 168 2.55 5.24 -8.72
C ALA A 168 2.14 6.37 -9.68
N TRP A 169 1.81 6.02 -10.92
CA TRP A 169 1.51 6.96 -12.00
C TRP A 169 0.03 6.83 -12.43
N HIS A 170 -0.90 7.33 -11.62
CA HIS A 170 -2.35 7.17 -11.83
C HIS A 170 -3.12 8.48 -12.04
N ALA A 171 -2.66 9.61 -11.49
CA ALA A 171 -3.32 10.91 -11.55
C ALA A 171 -2.29 12.03 -11.68
N TYR A 172 -2.22 12.64 -12.86
CA TYR A 172 -1.30 13.73 -13.13
C TYR A 172 -1.53 14.88 -12.15
N GLY A 173 -0.46 15.38 -11.50
CA GLY A 173 -0.53 16.43 -10.48
C GLY A 173 -0.72 15.92 -9.04
N GLU A 174 -1.37 14.77 -8.84
CA GLU A 174 -1.61 14.20 -7.50
C GLU A 174 -0.84 12.92 -7.19
N ASN A 175 -0.06 12.38 -8.11
CA ASN A 175 0.68 11.13 -7.89
C ASN A 175 1.53 11.14 -6.60
N ALA A 176 2.26 12.24 -6.33
CA ALA A 176 3.29 12.27 -5.28
C ALA A 176 2.74 12.14 -3.86
N ASP A 177 1.51 12.58 -3.61
CA ASP A 177 0.92 12.66 -2.27
C ASP A 177 -0.37 11.84 -2.11
N SER A 178 -0.66 10.97 -3.09
CA SER A 178 -1.86 10.16 -3.08
C SER A 178 -1.59 8.66 -3.25
N ILE A 179 -2.51 7.87 -2.74
CA ILE A 179 -2.65 6.45 -3.05
C ILE A 179 -3.78 6.30 -4.10
N GLY A 180 -3.42 5.95 -5.34
CA GLY A 180 -4.38 5.53 -6.36
C GLY A 180 -4.90 4.11 -6.14
N ILE A 181 -6.23 3.95 -6.17
CA ILE A 181 -6.94 2.66 -6.09
C ILE A 181 -7.81 2.51 -7.34
N GLU A 182 -7.45 1.55 -8.18
CA GLU A 182 -8.19 1.16 -9.38
C GLU A 182 -9.23 0.11 -9.06
N HIS A 183 -10.46 0.31 -9.53
CA HIS A 183 -11.53 -0.67 -9.43
C HIS A 183 -11.79 -1.24 -10.82
N VAL A 184 -11.67 -2.56 -10.94
CA VAL A 184 -12.00 -3.28 -12.18
C VAL A 184 -13.49 -3.15 -12.40
N ALA A 185 -13.91 -2.54 -13.49
CA ALA A 185 -15.31 -2.29 -13.85
C ALA A 185 -15.38 -1.58 -15.21
N ASN A 186 -16.47 -1.79 -15.95
CA ASN A 186 -16.84 -0.98 -17.10
C ASN A 186 -17.49 0.35 -16.69
N VAL A 187 -17.55 1.31 -17.62
CA VAL A 187 -18.01 2.70 -17.36
C VAL A 187 -19.45 2.83 -16.83
N HIS A 188 -20.31 1.83 -17.07
CA HIS A 188 -21.70 1.82 -16.62
C HIS A 188 -21.96 0.91 -15.41
N GLU A 189 -20.91 0.31 -14.85
CA GLU A 189 -21.05 -0.57 -13.69
C GLU A 189 -20.88 0.18 -12.37
N HIS A 190 -21.58 -0.32 -11.35
CA HIS A 190 -21.33 0.00 -9.95
C HIS A 190 -20.42 -1.06 -9.32
N LEU A 191 -19.86 -0.75 -8.14
CA LEU A 191 -19.12 -1.73 -7.34
C LEU A 191 -19.96 -2.99 -7.11
N SER A 192 -19.36 -4.15 -7.32
CA SER A 192 -19.97 -5.41 -6.89
C SER A 192 -19.88 -5.48 -5.35
N PRO A 193 -20.78 -6.21 -4.67
CA PRO A 193 -20.72 -6.33 -3.21
C PRO A 193 -19.35 -6.77 -2.64
N PRO A 194 -18.65 -7.79 -3.18
CA PRO A 194 -17.32 -8.15 -2.65
C PRO A 194 -16.24 -7.10 -2.96
N GLN A 195 -16.30 -6.43 -4.11
CA GLN A 195 -15.39 -5.33 -4.45
C GLN A 195 -15.59 -4.13 -3.53
N GLU A 196 -16.84 -3.76 -3.24
CA GLU A 196 -17.18 -2.68 -2.32
C GLU A 196 -16.65 -2.97 -0.90
N GLN A 197 -16.89 -4.17 -0.38
CA GLN A 197 -16.39 -4.57 0.94
C GLN A 197 -14.86 -4.55 1.00
N ALA A 198 -14.19 -5.03 -0.05
CA ALA A 198 -12.73 -5.02 -0.14
C ALA A 198 -12.19 -3.58 -0.19
N ALA A 199 -12.79 -2.71 -1.00
CA ALA A 199 -12.44 -1.30 -1.11
C ALA A 199 -12.61 -0.58 0.23
N ILE A 200 -13.74 -0.77 0.93
CA ILE A 200 -13.99 -0.18 2.25
C ILE A 200 -12.92 -0.61 3.25
N THR A 201 -12.58 -1.91 3.28
CA THR A 201 -11.58 -2.45 4.21
C THR A 201 -10.19 -1.89 3.92
N LEU A 202 -9.80 -1.86 2.65
CA LEU A 202 -8.53 -1.27 2.20
C LEU A 202 -8.43 0.21 2.55
N ILE A 203 -9.46 0.98 2.21
CA ILE A 203 -9.49 2.43 2.42
C ILE A 203 -9.45 2.76 3.92
N LYS A 204 -10.22 2.06 4.76
CA LYS A 204 -10.17 2.27 6.23
C LYS A 204 -8.79 1.97 6.82
N TRP A 205 -8.14 0.90 6.36
CA TRP A 205 -6.77 0.60 6.77
C TRP A 205 -5.81 1.74 6.35
N LEU A 206 -5.83 2.16 5.09
CA LEU A 206 -5.00 3.27 4.58
C LEU A 206 -5.25 4.59 5.31
N MET A 207 -6.52 4.89 5.64
CA MET A 207 -6.88 6.07 6.43
C MET A 207 -6.27 6.03 7.83
N SER A 208 -6.36 4.89 8.51
CA SER A 208 -5.76 4.71 9.84
C SER A 208 -4.24 4.78 9.79
N GLU A 209 -3.63 4.16 8.78
CA GLU A 209 -2.19 4.07 8.57
C GLU A 209 -1.58 5.46 8.33
N TYR A 210 -2.11 6.19 7.35
CA TYR A 210 -1.57 7.46 6.89
C TYR A 210 -2.29 8.69 7.47
N LYS A 211 -3.20 8.48 8.43
CA LYS A 211 -4.02 9.53 9.05
C LYS A 211 -4.78 10.37 8.02
N ILE A 212 -5.27 9.71 6.97
CA ILE A 212 -6.03 10.36 5.89
C ILE A 212 -7.47 10.55 6.37
N PRO A 213 -7.96 11.80 6.45
CA PRO A 213 -9.35 12.05 6.82
C PRO A 213 -10.30 11.71 5.66
N PRO A 214 -11.58 11.35 5.93
CA PRO A 214 -12.53 10.98 4.87
C PRO A 214 -12.68 12.04 3.76
N TYR A 215 -12.60 13.34 4.09
CA TYR A 215 -12.71 14.41 3.10
C TYR A 215 -11.53 14.45 2.11
N ALA A 216 -10.41 13.79 2.40
CA ALA A 216 -9.28 13.67 1.51
C ALA A 216 -9.37 12.44 0.59
N ILE A 217 -10.54 11.81 0.49
CA ILE A 217 -10.83 10.75 -0.48
C ILE A 217 -11.64 11.36 -1.61
N THR A 218 -11.16 11.21 -2.85
CA THR A 218 -11.81 11.79 -4.03
C THR A 218 -11.71 10.86 -5.24
N GLY A 219 -12.48 11.15 -6.29
CA GLY A 219 -12.36 10.49 -7.59
C GLY A 219 -11.39 11.24 -8.51
N HIS A 220 -10.82 10.57 -9.51
CA HIS A 220 -9.82 11.17 -10.41
C HIS A 220 -10.29 12.49 -11.04
N ARG A 221 -11.49 12.53 -11.63
CA ARG A 221 -12.06 13.73 -12.23
C ARG A 221 -12.31 14.90 -11.26
N PHE A 222 -12.32 14.62 -9.96
CA PHE A 222 -12.52 15.61 -8.90
C PHE A 222 -11.21 15.93 -8.17
N SER A 223 -10.06 15.50 -8.71
CA SER A 223 -8.76 15.88 -8.16
C SER A 223 -8.41 17.34 -8.52
N PRO A 224 -7.64 18.05 -7.68
CA PRO A 224 -7.39 19.48 -7.89
C PRO A 224 -6.70 19.84 -9.20
N SER A 225 -5.78 19.00 -9.69
CA SER A 225 -5.01 19.23 -10.92
C SER A 225 -5.63 18.55 -12.14
N HIS A 226 -6.85 18.04 -12.01
CA HIS A 226 -7.56 17.44 -13.13
C HIS A 226 -7.77 18.49 -14.24
N GLN A 227 -7.32 18.15 -15.44
CA GLN A 227 -7.64 18.87 -16.67
C GLN A 227 -8.86 18.16 -17.25
N GLU A 228 -9.94 18.86 -17.63
CA GLU A 228 -11.33 18.37 -17.85
C GLU A 228 -11.58 17.17 -18.82
N ASP A 229 -10.58 16.34 -19.14
CA ASP A 229 -10.61 15.26 -20.13
C ASP A 229 -10.92 13.86 -19.58
N THR A 230 -11.13 13.70 -18.26
CA THR A 230 -11.49 12.40 -17.66
C THR A 230 -12.86 12.40 -17.00
N THR A 231 -13.57 11.31 -17.19
CA THR A 231 -14.83 11.02 -16.50
C THR A 231 -14.65 9.98 -15.39
N CYS A 232 -13.42 9.47 -15.18
CA CYS A 232 -13.09 8.53 -14.11
C CYS A 232 -13.37 9.12 -12.71
N PRO A 233 -14.07 8.44 -11.79
CA PRO A 233 -14.43 7.01 -11.79
C PRO A 233 -15.82 6.67 -12.37
N HIS A 234 -16.39 7.52 -13.21
CA HIS A 234 -17.71 7.35 -13.84
C HIS A 234 -18.83 7.15 -12.80
N HIS A 235 -19.74 6.21 -13.07
CA HIS A 235 -20.87 5.86 -12.21
C HIS A 235 -20.50 4.96 -11.02
N LEU A 236 -19.23 4.60 -10.86
CA LEU A 236 -18.84 3.50 -9.97
C LEU A 236 -19.30 3.71 -8.52
N PHE A 237 -19.29 4.98 -8.05
CA PHE A 237 -19.67 5.40 -6.70
C PHE A 237 -21.01 6.16 -6.64
N GLY A 238 -21.88 6.02 -7.66
CA GLY A 238 -23.19 6.65 -7.73
C GLY A 238 -23.43 7.40 -9.05
N ASP A 239 -23.93 8.63 -9.00
CA ASP A 239 -24.41 9.37 -10.17
C ASP A 239 -23.37 10.29 -10.84
N GLU A 240 -22.14 9.82 -11.13
CA GLU A 240 -21.02 10.58 -11.73
C GLU A 240 -20.68 11.96 -11.11
N THR A 241 -21.33 12.38 -10.03
CA THR A 241 -21.10 13.66 -9.37
C THR A 241 -20.14 13.48 -8.20
N GLU A 242 -19.47 14.57 -7.82
CA GLU A 242 -18.68 14.57 -6.60
C GLU A 242 -19.59 14.31 -5.39
N ALA A 243 -20.82 14.84 -5.40
CA ALA A 243 -21.78 14.65 -4.32
C ALA A 243 -22.12 13.17 -4.06
N ALA A 244 -22.32 12.36 -5.10
CA ALA A 244 -22.53 10.92 -4.94
C ALA A 244 -21.31 10.21 -4.36
N LEU A 245 -20.11 10.51 -4.87
CA LEU A 245 -18.87 9.94 -4.32
C LEU A 245 -18.72 10.32 -2.85
N ARG A 246 -18.98 11.59 -2.48
CA ARG A 246 -18.95 12.05 -1.09
C ARG A 246 -19.98 11.33 -0.23
N ALA A 247 -21.20 11.12 -0.74
CA ALA A 247 -22.22 10.35 -0.03
C ALA A 247 -21.79 8.89 0.21
N TRP A 248 -21.15 8.25 -0.78
CA TRP A 248 -20.58 6.91 -0.63
C TRP A 248 -19.47 6.88 0.42
N VAL A 249 -18.54 7.84 0.39
CA VAL A 249 -17.47 7.99 1.39
C VAL A 249 -18.06 8.17 2.78
N THR A 250 -19.00 9.10 2.97
CA THR A 250 -19.65 9.34 4.26
C THR A 250 -20.41 8.11 4.75
N LYS A 251 -21.13 7.40 3.89
CA LYS A 251 -21.89 6.21 4.29
C LYS A 251 -20.98 5.08 4.80
N ASN A 252 -19.82 4.91 4.17
CA ASN A 252 -19.02 3.70 4.34
C ASN A 252 -17.76 3.88 5.19
N LEU A 253 -17.20 5.10 5.25
CA LEU A 253 -15.85 5.37 5.77
C LEU A 253 -15.81 6.28 7.00
N SER A 254 -16.96 6.79 7.44
CA SER A 254 -17.11 7.51 8.72
C SER A 254 -17.02 6.58 9.92
#